data_AF-A0A565CUT4-F1
#
_entry.id   AF-A0A565CUT4-F1
#
_cell.length_a   1.000
_cell.length_b   1.000
_cell.length_c   1.000
_cell.angle_alpha   90.00
_cell.angle_beta   90.00
_cell.angle_gamma   90.00
#
_symmetry.space_group_name_H-M   'P 1'
#
loop_
_entity.id
_entity.type
_entity.pdbx_description
1 polymer ?
#
loop_
_entity_poly.entity_id
_entity_poly.type
_entity_poly.pdbx_seq_one_letter_code
_entity_poly.pdbx_strand_id
1 'polypeptide(L)'
;MWPLIARLKGEWFPATLPESSMKSLNGYKEMDFITSSRYSFSLEKASTLDSPKPIASTHWQKFQMMALKNPKKLKRENEVFIKESIQLWMACAGYLFFSLISIIAIPLMFPQLIWYFVLTAYLLAPSLSFCNAYEAGLTDMNMAYNYGKAELFVMAALAGKSDELVAGMVACGLIKLIVSVSADLMHDFMIGHLRLTSPRSILVAQAIGTTIGCVVAPLTFFLFYKASDVGNPAGW
;
A
#
# COMPACT_ATOMS: atom_id res chain seq x y z
N MET A 1 -2.93 -16.35 -9.25
CA MET A 1 -3.92 -15.93 -10.28
C MET A 1 -3.34 -15.90 -11.69
N TRP A 2 -2.16 -15.32 -11.92
CA TRP A 2 -1.51 -15.24 -13.24
C TRP A 2 -1.35 -16.55 -14.03
N PRO A 3 -1.10 -17.72 -13.41
CA PRO A 3 -1.06 -18.99 -14.14
C PRO A 3 -2.41 -19.40 -14.74
N LEU A 4 -3.53 -18.90 -14.21
CA LEU A 4 -4.88 -19.14 -14.72
C LEU A 4 -5.20 -18.20 -15.89
N ILE A 5 -4.77 -16.94 -15.83
CA ILE A 5 -4.94 -15.95 -16.91
C ILE A 5 -4.03 -16.29 -18.10
N ALA A 6 -2.83 -16.83 -17.85
CA ALA A 6 -1.94 -17.32 -18.89
C ALA A 6 -2.56 -18.47 -19.72
N ARG A 7 -3.48 -19.24 -19.13
CA ARG A 7 -4.22 -20.31 -19.84
C ARG A 7 -5.32 -19.79 -20.76
N LEU A 8 -5.71 -18.51 -20.64
CA LEU A 8 -6.69 -17.84 -21.51
C LEU A 8 -6.02 -17.14 -22.72
N LYS A 9 -4.73 -17.44 -22.97
CA LYS A 9 -3.97 -16.96 -24.12
C LYS A 9 -4.62 -17.46 -25.41
N GLY A 10 -4.99 -16.53 -26.30
CA GLY A 10 -5.73 -16.81 -27.54
C GLY A 10 -7.21 -16.38 -27.50
N GLU A 11 -7.83 -16.34 -26.33
CA GLU A 11 -9.21 -15.82 -26.17
C GLU A 11 -9.23 -14.37 -25.70
N TRP A 12 -8.45 -14.05 -24.66
CA TRP A 12 -8.45 -12.71 -24.05
C TRP A 12 -7.38 -11.80 -24.66
N PHE A 13 -6.26 -12.37 -25.10
CA PHE A 13 -5.20 -11.66 -25.80
C PHE A 13 -4.54 -12.54 -26.87
N PRO A 14 -4.09 -11.96 -28.00
CA PRO A 14 -3.53 -12.73 -29.12
C PRO A 14 -2.36 -13.62 -28.70
N ALA A 15 -2.42 -14.90 -29.08
CA ALA A 15 -1.38 -15.88 -28.74
C ALA A 15 -0.02 -15.61 -29.42
N THR A 16 -0.01 -14.80 -30.48
CA THR A 16 1.15 -14.43 -31.29
C THR A 16 2.00 -13.30 -30.70
N LEU A 17 1.52 -12.62 -29.66
CA LEU A 17 2.26 -11.52 -29.06
C LEU A 17 3.38 -12.02 -28.14
N PRO A 18 4.58 -11.41 -28.20
CA PRO A 18 5.65 -11.71 -27.25
C PRO A 18 5.25 -11.26 -25.84
N GLU A 19 5.69 -12.02 -24.82
CA GLU A 19 5.34 -11.76 -23.41
C GLU A 19 5.86 -10.42 -22.89
N SER A 20 6.86 -9.84 -23.54
CA SER A 20 7.38 -8.50 -23.26
C SER A 20 6.44 -7.37 -23.73
N SER A 21 5.46 -7.67 -24.57
CA SER A 21 4.54 -6.66 -25.11
C SER A 21 3.50 -6.24 -24.08
N MET A 22 3.26 -4.93 -23.93
CA MET A 22 2.16 -4.34 -23.16
C MET A 22 0.76 -4.74 -23.66
N LYS A 23 0.64 -5.41 -24.81
CA LYS A 23 -0.64 -5.98 -25.31
C LYS A 23 -0.84 -7.45 -24.93
N SER A 24 0.14 -8.05 -24.25
CA SER A 24 0.11 -9.45 -23.79
C SER A 24 -0.25 -9.54 -22.30
N LEU A 25 0.01 -10.67 -21.64
CA LEU A 25 -0.20 -10.86 -20.20
C LEU A 25 0.44 -9.75 -19.34
N ASN A 26 1.53 -9.13 -19.80
CA ASN A 26 2.15 -7.99 -19.11
C ASN A 26 1.24 -6.75 -19.07
N GLY A 27 0.46 -6.51 -20.13
CA GLY A 27 -0.56 -5.47 -20.16
C GLY A 27 -1.66 -5.67 -19.14
N TYR A 28 -2.09 -6.92 -18.90
CA TYR A 28 -3.08 -7.24 -17.86
C TYR A 28 -2.52 -7.05 -16.44
N LYS A 29 -1.23 -7.34 -16.23
CA LYS A 29 -0.54 -7.07 -14.95
C LYS A 29 -0.47 -5.57 -14.66
N GLU A 30 -0.28 -4.74 -15.70
CA GLU A 30 -0.29 -3.27 -15.58
C GLU A 30 -1.69 -2.65 -15.64
N MET A 31 -2.67 -3.30 -16.26
CA MET A 31 -4.07 -2.83 -16.26
C MET A 31 -4.74 -2.99 -14.91
N ASP A 32 -4.33 -3.96 -14.08
CA ASP A 32 -4.82 -4.07 -12.70
C ASP A 32 -4.63 -2.74 -11.94
N PHE A 33 -3.53 -2.03 -12.20
CA PHE A 33 -3.26 -0.68 -11.69
C PHE A 33 -4.20 0.41 -12.24
N ILE A 34 -4.55 0.37 -13.53
CA ILE A 34 -5.43 1.37 -14.15
C ILE A 34 -6.89 1.14 -13.73
N THR A 35 -7.32 -0.12 -13.64
CA THR A 35 -8.67 -0.44 -13.20
C THR A 35 -8.82 -0.14 -11.71
N SER A 36 -7.89 -0.58 -10.85
CA SER A 36 -7.95 -0.31 -9.40
C SER A 36 -7.94 1.20 -9.10
N SER A 37 -6.97 1.95 -9.66
CA SER A 37 -6.88 3.41 -9.45
C SER A 37 -8.12 4.17 -9.95
N ARG A 38 -8.72 3.77 -11.09
CA ARG A 38 -9.98 4.36 -11.59
C ARG A 38 -11.18 4.02 -10.73
N TYR A 39 -11.25 2.81 -10.15
CA TYR A 39 -12.30 2.45 -9.20
C TYR A 39 -12.19 3.26 -7.90
N SER A 40 -10.98 3.42 -7.36
CA SER A 40 -10.72 4.20 -6.14
C SER A 40 -11.02 5.69 -6.31
N PHE A 41 -10.59 6.31 -7.41
CA PHE A 41 -10.88 7.73 -7.69
C PHE A 41 -12.37 8.00 -7.95
N SER A 42 -13.10 7.01 -8.49
CA SER A 42 -14.55 7.10 -8.71
C SER A 42 -15.34 6.94 -7.42
N LEU A 43 -14.85 6.13 -6.47
CA LEU A 43 -15.45 5.90 -5.16
C LEU A 43 -15.21 7.05 -4.18
N GLU A 44 -14.05 7.70 -4.22
CA GLU A 44 -13.77 8.92 -3.45
C GLU A 44 -14.74 10.05 -3.86
N LYS A 45 -15.00 10.23 -5.16
CA LYS A 45 -16.00 11.19 -5.65
C LYS A 45 -17.45 10.82 -5.29
N ALA A 46 -17.78 9.54 -5.30
CA ALA A 46 -19.13 9.04 -4.97
C ALA A 46 -19.46 9.05 -3.47
N SER A 47 -18.45 9.10 -2.59
CA SER A 47 -18.66 9.22 -1.14
C SER A 47 -18.86 10.67 -0.68
N THR A 48 -18.42 11.66 -1.47
CA THR A 48 -18.71 13.09 -1.26
C THR A 48 -20.05 13.57 -1.87
N LEU A 49 -20.65 12.81 -2.79
CA LEU A 49 -21.94 13.14 -3.40
C LEU A 49 -22.90 11.94 -3.26
N ASP A 50 -23.80 12.04 -2.27
CA ASP A 50 -25.00 11.21 -2.06
C ASP A 50 -24.83 9.66 -2.10
N SER A 51 -25.01 9.05 -0.92
CA SER A 51 -25.46 7.65 -0.68
C SER A 51 -25.10 6.61 -1.76
N PRO A 52 -23.93 5.95 -1.72
CA PRO A 52 -23.53 5.03 -2.78
C PRO A 52 -24.29 3.71 -2.70
N LYS A 53 -24.96 3.32 -3.80
CA LYS A 53 -25.35 1.92 -4.03
C LYS A 53 -24.08 1.13 -4.39
N PRO A 54 -23.66 0.12 -3.61
CA PRO A 54 -22.44 -0.60 -3.89
C PRO A 54 -22.63 -1.48 -5.13
N ILE A 55 -21.88 -1.21 -6.20
CA ILE A 55 -21.66 -2.16 -7.29
C ILE A 55 -20.71 -3.22 -6.73
N ALA A 56 -21.30 -4.19 -6.05
CA ALA A 56 -20.62 -5.25 -5.33
C ALA A 56 -20.14 -6.32 -6.32
N SER A 57 -18.86 -6.67 -6.24
CA SER A 57 -18.35 -7.91 -6.82
C SER A 57 -19.13 -9.11 -6.24
N THR A 58 -19.24 -10.20 -7.00
CA THR A 58 -19.99 -11.42 -6.63
C THR A 58 -19.55 -12.00 -5.27
N HIS A 59 -18.34 -11.68 -4.81
CA HIS A 59 -17.79 -12.07 -3.52
C HIS A 59 -18.39 -11.27 -2.36
N TRP A 60 -18.57 -9.95 -2.52
CA TRP A 60 -19.22 -9.09 -1.52
C TRP A 60 -20.70 -9.41 -1.35
N GLN A 61 -21.39 -9.79 -2.44
CA GLN A 61 -22.77 -10.28 -2.36
C GLN A 61 -22.86 -11.57 -1.52
N LYS A 62 -21.89 -12.48 -1.64
CA LYS A 62 -21.82 -13.69 -0.79
C LYS A 62 -21.50 -13.36 0.67
N PHE A 63 -20.60 -12.40 0.92
CA PHE A 63 -20.29 -11.93 2.27
C PHE A 63 -21.50 -11.25 2.92
N GLN A 64 -22.21 -10.37 2.20
CA GLN A 64 -23.47 -9.79 2.64
C GLN A 64 -24.53 -10.85 2.93
N MET A 65 -24.68 -11.87 2.08
CA MET A 65 -25.62 -12.97 2.35
C MET A 65 -25.22 -13.80 3.59
N MET A 66 -23.93 -14.03 3.83
CA MET A 66 -23.45 -14.68 5.06
C MET A 66 -23.62 -13.81 6.32
N ALA A 67 -23.41 -12.50 6.19
CA ALA A 67 -23.62 -11.52 7.24
C ALA A 67 -25.12 -11.40 7.61
N LEU A 68 -26.01 -11.45 6.61
CA LEU A 68 -27.47 -11.51 6.81
C LEU A 68 -27.91 -12.80 7.51
N LYS A 69 -27.14 -13.89 7.36
CA LYS A 69 -27.43 -15.19 7.97
C LYS A 69 -27.23 -15.21 9.49
N ASN A 70 -26.36 -14.33 10.03
CA ASN A 70 -26.09 -14.23 11.47
C ASN A 70 -25.97 -12.76 11.93
N PRO A 71 -27.07 -11.99 11.90
CA PRO A 71 -27.06 -10.55 12.19
C PRO A 71 -26.64 -10.24 13.64
N LYS A 72 -26.87 -11.17 14.56
CA LYS A 72 -26.46 -11.05 15.97
C LYS A 72 -24.94 -11.12 16.16
N LYS A 73 -24.25 -11.96 15.38
CA LYS A 73 -22.79 -12.10 15.43
C LYS A 73 -22.12 -10.84 14.88
N LEU A 74 -22.60 -10.35 13.74
CA LEU A 74 -22.12 -9.11 13.12
C LEU A 74 -22.33 -7.88 14.02
N LYS A 75 -23.49 -7.79 14.70
CA LYS A 75 -23.74 -6.73 15.69
C LYS A 75 -22.71 -6.73 16.83
N ARG A 76 -22.39 -7.92 17.35
CA ARG A 76 -21.42 -8.09 18.43
C ARG A 76 -20.00 -7.72 18.00
N GLU A 77 -19.60 -8.13 16.80
CA GLU A 77 -18.30 -7.78 16.21
C GLU A 77 -18.15 -6.27 16.00
N ASN A 78 -19.20 -5.61 15.48
CA ASN A 78 -19.22 -4.14 15.33
C ASN A 78 -19.22 -3.39 16.66
N GLU A 79 -19.98 -3.84 17.67
CA GLU A 79 -20.01 -3.18 18.98
C GLU A 79 -18.64 -3.16 19.66
N VAL A 80 -17.90 -4.28 19.62
CA VAL A 80 -16.55 -4.36 20.18
C VAL A 80 -15.60 -3.43 19.41
N PHE A 81 -15.66 -3.43 18.08
CA PHE A 81 -14.80 -2.60 17.24
C PHE A 81 -15.05 -1.09 17.42
N ILE A 82 -16.32 -0.67 17.48
CA ILE A 82 -16.71 0.75 17.63
C ILE A 82 -16.33 1.26 19.03
N LYS A 83 -16.54 0.45 20.07
CA LYS A 83 -16.26 0.83 21.46
C LYS A 83 -14.79 1.14 21.71
N GLU A 84 -13.89 0.48 20.98
CA GLU A 84 -12.45 0.63 21.12
C GLU A 84 -11.79 1.35 19.93
N SER A 85 -12.60 2.02 19.12
CA SER A 85 -12.12 2.82 18.00
C SER A 85 -11.03 3.80 18.44
N ILE A 86 -10.07 3.98 17.54
CA ILE A 86 -8.93 4.87 17.75
C ILE A 86 -9.42 6.29 17.51
N GLN A 87 -9.13 7.20 18.43
CA GLN A 87 -9.49 8.60 18.25
C GLN A 87 -8.68 9.19 17.10
N LEU A 88 -9.36 9.73 16.10
CA LEU A 88 -8.77 10.37 14.92
C LEU A 88 -7.71 11.41 15.28
N TRP A 89 -7.92 12.17 16.36
CA TRP A 89 -6.95 13.16 16.84
C TRP A 89 -5.58 12.54 17.16
N MET A 90 -5.54 11.37 17.80
CA MET A 90 -4.29 10.68 18.11
C MET A 90 -3.56 10.24 16.83
N ALA A 91 -4.30 9.80 15.82
CA ALA A 91 -3.72 9.42 14.52
C ALA A 91 -3.16 10.63 13.77
N CYS A 92 -3.91 11.75 13.72
CA CYS A 92 -3.43 13.00 13.12
C CYS A 92 -2.19 13.55 13.83
N ALA A 93 -2.20 13.59 15.17
CA ALA A 93 -1.07 14.07 15.96
C ALA A 93 0.18 13.20 15.76
N GLY A 94 0.02 11.87 15.80
CA GLY A 94 1.11 10.93 15.55
C GLY A 94 1.69 11.08 14.13
N TYR A 95 0.83 11.17 13.12
CA TYR A 95 1.27 11.35 11.74
C TYR A 95 2.07 12.65 11.54
N LEU A 96 1.59 13.77 12.08
CA LEU A 96 2.31 15.05 12.02
C LEU A 96 3.66 14.99 12.75
N PHE A 97 3.71 14.34 13.91
CA PHE A 97 4.93 14.19 14.67
C PHE A 97 5.99 13.36 13.91
N PHE A 98 5.61 12.20 13.38
CA PHE A 98 6.53 11.34 12.63
C PHE A 98 6.92 11.91 11.26
N SER A 99 6.02 12.60 10.57
CA SER A 99 6.34 13.25 9.30
C SER A 99 7.37 14.36 9.48
N LEU A 100 7.27 15.17 10.55
CA LEU A 100 8.27 16.18 10.89
C LEU A 100 9.65 15.57 11.14
N ILE A 101 9.72 14.49 11.92
CA ILE A 101 10.98 13.77 12.16
C ILE A 101 11.58 13.27 10.84
N SER A 102 10.75 12.69 9.98
CA SER A 102 11.20 12.14 8.70
C SER A 102 11.68 13.20 7.71
N ILE A 103 11.02 14.36 7.66
CA ILE A 103 11.43 15.52 6.84
C ILE A 103 12.84 16.00 7.22
N ILE A 104 13.23 15.85 8.48
CA ILE A 104 14.58 16.22 8.96
C ILE A 104 15.57 15.07 8.76
N ALA A 105 15.19 13.83 9.08
CA ALA A 105 16.09 12.68 9.07
C ALA A 105 16.47 12.21 7.66
N ILE A 106 15.53 12.22 6.71
CA ILE A 106 15.78 11.71 5.35
C ILE A 106 16.84 12.53 4.60
N PRO A 107 16.79 13.88 4.57
CA PRO A 107 17.82 14.69 3.92
C PRO A 107 19.21 14.56 4.57
N LEU A 108 19.28 14.20 5.86
CA LEU A 108 20.55 13.93 6.54
C LEU A 108 21.17 12.60 6.09
N MET A 109 20.34 11.59 5.83
CA MET A 109 20.80 10.27 5.37
C MET A 109 21.09 10.24 3.87
N PHE A 110 20.29 10.97 3.08
CA PHE A 110 20.44 11.11 1.64
C PHE A 110 20.55 12.59 1.26
N PRO A 111 21.77 13.16 1.23
CA PRO A 111 21.99 14.57 0.91
C PRO A 111 21.46 14.98 -0.47
N GLN A 112 21.29 14.01 -1.38
CA GLN A 112 20.73 14.22 -2.71
C GLN A 112 19.24 14.54 -2.69
N LEU A 113 18.55 14.32 -1.56
CA LEU A 113 17.11 14.45 -1.44
C LEU A 113 16.74 15.71 -0.67
N ILE A 114 16.24 16.70 -1.41
CA ILE A 114 15.91 18.00 -0.84
C ILE A 114 14.56 17.92 -0.13
N TRP A 115 14.44 18.59 1.02
CA TRP A 115 13.30 18.47 1.95
C TRP A 115 11.91 18.65 1.32
N TYR A 116 11.79 19.47 0.26
CA TYR A 116 10.51 19.69 -0.43
C TYR A 116 9.96 18.45 -1.13
N PHE A 117 10.83 17.52 -1.57
CA PHE A 117 10.37 16.25 -2.14
C PHE A 117 9.77 15.34 -1.05
N VAL A 118 10.37 15.30 0.14
CA VAL A 118 9.85 14.55 1.29
C VAL A 118 8.50 15.10 1.73
N LEU A 119 8.38 16.43 1.82
CA LEU A 119 7.13 17.08 2.18
C LEU A 119 6.02 16.77 1.17
N THR A 120 6.32 16.88 -0.12
CA THR A 120 5.36 16.56 -1.19
C THR A 120 4.93 15.10 -1.13
N ALA A 121 5.86 14.18 -0.86
CA ALA A 121 5.56 12.77 -0.66
C ALA A 121 4.60 12.54 0.53
N TYR A 122 4.84 13.19 1.67
CA TYR A 122 3.92 13.10 2.81
C TYR A 122 2.57 13.76 2.55
N LEU A 123 2.46 14.77 1.69
CA LEU A 123 1.14 15.32 1.33
C LEU A 123 0.33 14.36 0.45
N LEU A 124 0.99 13.63 -0.45
CA LEU A 124 0.35 12.68 -1.36
C LEU A 124 0.08 11.31 -0.71
N ALA A 125 0.91 10.90 0.25
CA ALA A 125 0.84 9.56 0.82
C ALA A 125 -0.52 9.22 1.48
N PRO A 126 -1.20 10.10 2.25
CA PRO A 126 -2.46 9.76 2.91
C PRO A 126 -3.60 9.42 1.95
N SER A 127 -3.75 10.16 0.85
CA SER A 127 -4.79 9.88 -0.14
C SER A 127 -4.54 8.55 -0.85
N LEU A 128 -3.29 8.32 -1.28
CA LEU A 128 -2.89 7.04 -1.88
C LEU A 128 -3.03 5.87 -0.89
N SER A 129 -2.71 6.09 0.38
CA SER A 129 -2.81 5.08 1.43
C SER A 129 -4.26 4.73 1.76
N PHE A 130 -5.16 5.72 1.74
CA PHE A 130 -6.59 5.52 1.91
C PHE A 130 -7.17 4.68 0.77
N CYS A 131 -6.87 5.05 -0.48
CA CYS A 131 -7.29 4.30 -1.67
C CYS A 131 -6.79 2.86 -1.62
N ASN A 132 -5.50 2.65 -1.33
CA ASN A 132 -4.92 1.30 -1.28
C ASN A 132 -5.48 0.47 -0.11
N ALA A 133 -5.73 1.07 1.06
CA ALA A 133 -6.35 0.37 2.18
C ALA A 133 -7.79 -0.04 1.85
N TYR A 134 -8.55 0.83 1.18
CA TYR A 134 -9.90 0.53 0.75
C TYR A 134 -9.93 -0.61 -0.29
N GLU A 135 -9.05 -0.56 -1.29
CA GLU A 135 -8.89 -1.65 -2.27
C GLU A 135 -8.51 -2.96 -1.58
N ALA A 136 -7.51 -2.94 -0.71
CA ALA A 136 -7.05 -4.11 0.03
C ALA A 136 -8.17 -4.74 0.88
N GLY A 137 -9.07 -3.94 1.45
CA GLY A 137 -10.24 -4.43 2.18
C GLY A 137 -11.31 -5.09 1.30
N LEU A 138 -11.41 -4.71 0.02
CA LEU A 138 -12.41 -5.26 -0.91
C LEU A 138 -11.90 -6.46 -1.72
N THR A 139 -10.63 -6.41 -2.15
CA THR A 139 -10.05 -7.38 -3.10
C THR A 139 -8.98 -8.26 -2.49
N ASP A 140 -8.65 -8.06 -1.21
CA ASP A 140 -7.55 -8.76 -0.52
C ASP A 140 -6.20 -8.57 -1.23
N MET A 141 -6.05 -7.48 -1.99
CA MET A 141 -4.89 -7.23 -2.85
C MET A 141 -4.21 -5.91 -2.49
N ASN A 142 -2.91 -5.95 -2.23
CA ASN A 142 -2.09 -4.77 -1.96
C ASN A 142 -1.44 -4.26 -3.26
N MET A 143 -1.81 -3.05 -3.70
CA MET A 143 -1.34 -2.41 -4.93
C MET A 143 -0.20 -1.41 -4.71
N ALA A 144 0.40 -1.35 -3.52
CA ALA A 144 1.46 -0.40 -3.19
C ALA A 144 2.62 -0.39 -4.19
N TYR A 145 2.98 -1.56 -4.73
CA TYR A 145 4.03 -1.65 -5.75
C TYR A 145 3.67 -0.94 -7.06
N ASN A 146 2.40 -0.97 -7.46
CA ASN A 146 1.94 -0.32 -8.66
C ASN A 146 1.85 1.20 -8.47
N TYR A 147 1.38 1.65 -7.29
CA TYR A 147 1.42 3.06 -6.90
C TYR A 147 2.86 3.60 -6.91
N GLY A 148 3.81 2.89 -6.30
CA GLY A 148 5.21 3.29 -6.29
C GLY A 148 5.82 3.39 -7.69
N LYS A 149 5.47 2.49 -8.62
CA LYS A 149 5.93 2.60 -10.02
C LYS A 149 5.44 3.87 -10.73
N ALA A 150 4.17 4.20 -10.60
CA ALA A 150 3.61 5.40 -11.23
C ALA A 150 4.17 6.67 -10.60
N GLU A 151 4.30 6.68 -9.28
CA GLU A 151 4.88 7.79 -8.54
C GLU A 151 6.37 7.99 -8.86
N LEU A 152 7.13 6.92 -9.12
CA LEU A 152 8.52 7.02 -9.58
C LEU A 152 8.61 7.88 -10.86
N PHE A 153 7.68 7.73 -11.81
CA PHE A 153 7.64 8.57 -13.02
C PHE A 153 7.27 10.03 -12.70
N VAL A 154 6.33 10.25 -11.79
CA VAL A 154 5.92 11.61 -11.38
C VAL A 154 7.06 12.32 -10.67
N MET A 155 7.70 11.64 -9.71
CA MET A 155 8.83 12.19 -8.98
C MET A 155 10.03 12.38 -9.91
N ALA A 156 10.35 11.44 -10.80
CA ALA A 156 11.39 11.62 -11.80
C ALA A 156 11.12 12.81 -12.76
N ALA A 157 9.86 13.06 -13.12
CA ALA A 157 9.49 14.18 -13.98
C ALA A 157 9.62 15.55 -13.27
N LEU A 158 9.38 15.60 -11.95
CA LEU A 158 9.56 16.81 -11.14
C LEU A 158 11.03 17.13 -10.85
N ALA A 159 11.91 16.18 -11.16
CA ALA A 159 13.25 16.07 -10.65
C ALA A 159 14.31 16.29 -11.76
N GLY A 160 14.24 17.42 -12.47
CA GLY A 160 14.97 17.71 -13.72
C GLY A 160 16.50 17.90 -13.72
N LYS A 161 17.29 17.19 -12.88
CA LYS A 161 18.76 17.37 -12.70
C LYS A 161 19.50 16.02 -12.57
N SER A 162 20.83 16.04 -12.51
CA SER A 162 21.70 14.87 -12.73
C SER A 162 21.79 13.83 -11.60
N ASP A 163 21.48 14.17 -10.34
CA ASP A 163 21.53 13.24 -9.19
C ASP A 163 20.13 12.71 -8.77
N GLU A 164 19.14 12.92 -9.63
CA GLU A 164 17.73 12.85 -9.26
C GLU A 164 17.12 11.45 -9.33
N LEU A 165 17.82 10.50 -9.94
CA LEU A 165 17.41 9.09 -9.90
C LEU A 165 17.38 8.57 -8.45
N VAL A 166 18.41 8.89 -7.66
CA VAL A 166 18.51 8.44 -6.27
C VAL A 166 17.43 9.12 -5.42
N ALA A 167 17.23 10.43 -5.63
CA ALA A 167 16.19 11.19 -4.94
C ALA A 167 14.77 10.65 -5.25
N GLY A 168 14.48 10.39 -6.52
CA GLY A 168 13.21 9.81 -6.97
C GLY A 168 12.98 8.39 -6.45
N MET A 169 14.03 7.56 -6.41
CA MET A 169 13.94 6.20 -5.87
C MET A 169 13.66 6.19 -4.36
N VAL A 170 14.30 7.08 -3.59
CA VAL A 170 14.07 7.16 -2.15
C VAL A 170 12.68 7.74 -1.86
N ALA A 171 12.22 8.75 -2.60
CA ALA A 171 10.88 9.30 -2.44
C ALA A 171 9.77 8.30 -2.81
N CYS A 172 9.92 7.61 -3.93
CA CYS A 172 9.07 6.48 -4.33
C CYS A 172 9.07 5.37 -3.26
N GLY A 173 10.24 5.04 -2.72
CA GLY A 173 10.37 4.10 -1.61
C GLY A 173 9.55 4.53 -0.41
N LEU A 174 9.57 5.82 -0.06
CA LEU A 174 8.82 6.37 1.07
C LEU A 174 7.31 6.20 0.89
N ILE A 175 6.74 6.67 -0.22
CA ILE A 175 5.28 6.54 -0.46
C ILE A 175 4.90 5.07 -0.58
N LYS A 176 5.64 4.25 -1.33
CA LYS A 176 5.37 2.81 -1.44
C LYS A 176 5.30 2.16 -0.06
N LEU A 177 6.20 2.50 0.86
CA LEU A 177 6.19 1.98 2.22
C LEU A 177 4.92 2.40 2.97
N ILE A 178 4.56 3.69 2.95
CA ILE A 178 3.36 4.19 3.65
C ILE A 178 2.09 3.53 3.10
N VAL A 179 1.98 3.44 1.77
CA VAL A 179 0.84 2.83 1.06
C VAL A 179 0.78 1.32 1.33
N SER A 180 1.91 0.62 1.43
CA SER A 180 1.93 -0.81 1.77
C SER A 180 1.48 -1.06 3.20
N VAL A 181 2.00 -0.27 4.15
CA VAL A 181 1.66 -0.42 5.57
C VAL A 181 0.17 -0.15 5.82
N SER A 182 -0.47 0.72 5.04
CA SER A 182 -1.91 0.96 5.17
C SER A 182 -2.76 -0.25 4.74
N ALA A 183 -2.35 -0.97 3.70
CA ALA A 183 -3.02 -2.20 3.27
C ALA A 183 -2.81 -3.33 4.29
N ASP A 184 -1.58 -3.52 4.77
CA ASP A 184 -1.27 -4.53 5.78
C ASP A 184 -2.07 -4.27 7.07
N LEU A 185 -2.17 -3.00 7.50
CA LEU A 185 -2.97 -2.62 8.66
C LEU A 185 -4.48 -2.84 8.44
N MET A 186 -4.99 -2.64 7.21
CA MET A 186 -6.38 -2.96 6.88
C MET A 186 -6.64 -4.47 7.01
N HIS A 187 -5.72 -5.31 6.51
CA HIS A 187 -5.81 -6.77 6.66
C HIS A 187 -5.79 -7.18 8.12
N ASP A 188 -4.89 -6.61 8.91
CA ASP A 188 -4.83 -6.86 10.37
C ASP A 188 -6.13 -6.44 11.07
N PHE A 189 -6.72 -5.30 10.70
CA PHE A 189 -8.02 -4.89 11.26
C PHE A 189 -9.16 -5.79 10.83
N MET A 190 -9.17 -6.27 9.58
CA MET A 190 -10.19 -7.22 9.11
C MET A 190 -10.09 -8.54 9.89
N ILE A 191 -8.89 -9.07 10.07
CA ILE A 191 -8.65 -10.29 10.87
C ILE A 191 -9.02 -10.04 12.33
N GLY A 192 -8.65 -8.88 12.88
CA GLY A 192 -8.98 -8.45 14.22
C GLY A 192 -10.49 -8.40 14.48
N HIS A 193 -11.23 -7.84 13.53
CA HIS A 193 -12.70 -7.80 13.56
C HIS A 193 -13.30 -9.21 13.59
N LEU A 194 -12.81 -10.12 12.74
CA LEU A 194 -13.24 -11.53 12.71
C LEU A 194 -12.86 -12.31 13.99
N ARG A 195 -11.78 -11.90 14.67
CA ARG A 195 -11.28 -12.52 15.91
C ARG A 195 -11.75 -11.83 17.18
N LEU A 196 -12.63 -10.81 17.08
CA LEU A 196 -13.08 -10.00 18.22
C LEU A 196 -11.91 -9.39 19.01
N THR A 197 -10.80 -9.10 18.34
CA THR A 197 -9.61 -8.49 18.95
C THR A 197 -9.73 -6.98 18.92
N SER A 198 -9.21 -6.33 19.96
CA SER A 198 -9.27 -4.87 20.10
C SER A 198 -8.42 -4.15 19.04
N PRO A 199 -8.95 -3.13 18.34
CA PRO A 199 -8.18 -2.33 17.36
C PRO A 199 -6.94 -1.68 17.97
N ARG A 200 -7.00 -1.31 19.24
CA ARG A 200 -5.87 -0.73 19.97
C ARG A 200 -4.73 -1.72 20.17
N SER A 201 -5.04 -2.97 20.51
CA SER A 201 -4.01 -4.00 20.66
C SER A 201 -3.33 -4.31 19.33
N ILE A 202 -4.06 -4.24 18.22
CA ILE A 202 -3.50 -4.43 16.87
C ILE A 202 -2.51 -3.32 16.56
N LEU A 203 -2.87 -2.05 16.80
CA LEU A 203 -1.93 -0.93 16.62
C LEU A 203 -0.68 -1.05 17.50
N VAL A 204 -0.84 -1.43 18.76
CA VAL A 204 0.29 -1.61 19.68
C VAL A 204 1.19 -2.74 19.20
N ALA A 205 0.63 -3.86 18.77
CA ALA A 205 1.39 -4.96 18.19
C ALA A 205 2.17 -4.53 16.94
N GLN A 206 1.53 -3.76 16.05
CA GLN A 206 2.16 -3.22 14.85
C GLN A 206 3.30 -2.26 15.19
N ALA A 207 3.12 -1.39 16.20
CA ALA A 207 4.16 -0.47 16.65
C ALA A 207 5.37 -1.21 17.23
N ILE A 208 5.14 -2.26 18.03
CA ILE A 208 6.19 -3.12 18.58
C ILE A 208 6.92 -3.85 17.45
N GLY A 209 6.18 -4.49 16.53
CA GLY A 209 6.75 -5.18 15.38
C GLY A 209 7.60 -4.24 14.51
N THR A 210 7.11 -3.04 14.25
CA THR A 210 7.85 -2.00 13.51
C THR A 210 9.14 -1.62 14.24
N THR A 211 9.09 -1.41 15.55
CA THR A 211 10.26 -1.03 16.36
C THR A 211 11.32 -2.12 16.35
N ILE A 212 10.91 -3.39 16.48
CA ILE A 212 11.82 -4.54 16.36
C ILE A 212 12.42 -4.59 14.95
N GLY A 213 11.60 -4.38 13.91
CA GLY A 213 12.05 -4.33 12.52
C GLY A 213 13.11 -3.25 12.27
N CYS A 214 12.95 -2.06 12.85
CA CYS A 214 13.93 -0.97 12.74
C CYS A 214 15.31 -1.34 13.32
N VAL A 215 15.40 -2.29 14.25
CA VAL A 215 16.68 -2.75 14.81
C VAL A 215 17.19 -3.99 14.07
N VAL A 216 16.33 -4.98 13.83
CA VAL A 216 16.72 -6.26 13.23
C VAL A 216 17.09 -6.12 11.76
N ALA A 217 16.39 -5.29 10.98
CA ALA A 217 16.66 -5.12 9.55
C ALA A 217 18.07 -4.55 9.25
N PRO A 218 18.51 -3.42 9.84
CA PRO A 218 19.86 -2.91 9.58
C PRO A 218 20.96 -3.82 10.13
N LEU A 219 20.74 -4.50 11.27
CA LEU A 219 21.69 -5.48 11.78
C LEU A 219 21.87 -6.66 10.82
N THR A 220 20.76 -7.16 10.27
CA THR A 220 20.78 -8.25 9.28
C THR A 220 21.48 -7.78 8.00
N PHE A 221 21.19 -6.57 7.52
CA PHE A 221 21.87 -5.98 6.38
C PHE A 221 23.38 -5.88 6.60
N PHE A 222 23.82 -5.39 7.77
CA PHE A 222 25.24 -5.24 8.07
C PHE A 222 25.97 -6.59 8.16
N LEU A 223 25.30 -7.62 8.67
CA LEU A 223 25.82 -8.99 8.69
C LEU A 223 26.07 -9.50 7.27
N PHE A 224 25.09 -9.35 6.35
CA PHE A 224 25.27 -9.74 4.95
C PHE A 224 26.30 -8.87 4.23
N TYR A 225 26.32 -7.57 4.50
CA TYR A 225 27.29 -6.65 3.91
C TYR A 225 28.74 -6.98 4.29
N LYS A 226 28.96 -7.51 5.50
CA LYS A 226 30.28 -7.96 5.95
C LYS A 226 30.63 -9.38 5.50
N ALA A 227 29.63 -10.24 5.33
CA ALA A 227 29.83 -11.65 4.97
C ALA A 227 29.94 -11.88 3.45
N SER A 228 29.30 -11.03 2.64
CA SER A 228 29.33 -11.07 1.18
C SER A 228 30.13 -9.89 0.64
N ASP A 229 30.91 -10.13 -0.42
CA ASP A 229 31.72 -9.10 -1.08
C ASP A 229 30.82 -8.23 -2.00
N VAL A 230 29.92 -7.46 -1.38
CA VAL A 230 28.90 -6.68 -2.07
C VAL A 230 29.56 -5.55 -2.86
N GLY A 231 29.64 -5.70 -4.19
CA GLY A 231 30.18 -4.69 -5.11
C GLY A 231 31.50 -5.06 -5.78
N ASN A 232 32.00 -6.30 -5.64
CA ASN A 232 33.17 -6.76 -6.38
C ASN A 232 32.84 -7.00 -7.87
N PRO A 233 33.44 -6.26 -8.83
CA PRO A 233 33.18 -6.43 -10.25
C PRO A 233 33.70 -7.77 -10.82
N ALA A 234 34.51 -8.51 -10.06
CA ALA A 234 35.07 -9.81 -10.42
C ALA A 234 34.61 -10.96 -9.49
N GLY A 235 33.66 -10.71 -8.58
CA GLY A 235 33.13 -11.71 -7.65
C GLY A 235 31.94 -12.49 -8.22
N TRP A 236 31.85 -13.77 -7.84
CA TRP A 236 30.81 -14.74 -8.19
C TRP A 236 29.48 -14.45 -7.49
#